data_AF-D2BIQ4-F1
#
_entry.id   AF-D2BIQ4-F1
#
_cell.length_a   1.000
_cell.length_b   1.000
_cell.length_c   1.000
_cell.angle_alpha   90.00
_cell.angle_beta   90.00
_cell.angle_gamma   90.00
#
_symmetry.space_group_name_H-M   'P 1'
#
loop_
_entity.id
_entity.type
_entity.pdbx_description
1 polymer ?
#
loop_
_entity_poly.entity_id
_entity_poly.type
_entity_poly.pdbx_seq_one_letter_code
_entity_poly.pdbx_strand_id
1 'polypeptide(L)'
;MELTLGEATRYVLNENYSKVAAGMYVDAFRLKDGEKFNPETAPDKAKWLAQIETKLKEMHASKKEAGTFSQPRHEIAQETYVETKLWLEKLLDIKGYEEKNKGFHLGLEFKDSVK
;
A
#
# COMPACT_ATOMS: atom_id res chain seq x y z
N MET A 1 7.23 1.69 12.06
CA MET A 1 6.56 0.48 12.56
C MET A 1 5.78 -0.08 11.37
N GLU A 2 6.00 -1.35 11.01
CA GLU A 2 5.25 -2.01 9.93
C GLU A 2 3.78 -2.15 10.40
N LEU A 3 2.83 -1.74 9.57
CA LEU A 3 1.40 -1.88 9.90
C LEU A 3 0.95 -3.29 9.53
N THR A 4 0.21 -3.94 10.43
CA THR A 4 -0.52 -5.16 10.06
C THR A 4 -1.61 -4.84 9.03
N LEU A 5 -2.04 -5.85 8.27
CA LEU A 5 -3.11 -5.68 7.28
C LEU A 5 -4.40 -5.14 7.92
N GLY A 6 -4.78 -5.64 9.10
CA GLY A 6 -5.98 -5.18 9.81
C GLY A 6 -5.87 -3.72 10.27
N GLU A 7 -4.71 -3.28 10.76
CA GLU A 7 -4.48 -1.88 11.13
C GLU A 7 -4.53 -0.97 9.90
N ALA A 8 -3.85 -1.37 8.82
CA ALA A 8 -3.82 -0.59 7.61
C ALA A 8 -5.22 -0.45 6.98
N THR A 9 -5.98 -1.53 6.88
CA THR A 9 -7.37 -1.51 6.41
C THR A 9 -8.22 -0.56 7.27
N ARG A 10 -8.08 -0.61 8.60
CA ARG A 10 -8.78 0.32 9.49
C ARG A 10 -8.39 1.78 9.25
N TYR A 11 -7.12 2.08 8.99
CA TYR A 11 -6.71 3.44 8.70
C TYR A 11 -7.19 3.92 7.32
N VAL A 12 -7.19 3.07 6.29
CA VAL A 12 -7.76 3.39 4.98
C VAL A 12 -9.27 3.64 5.09
N LEU A 13 -10.00 2.80 5.82
CA LEU A 13 -11.44 2.98 6.08
C LEU A 13 -11.75 4.34 6.73
N ASN A 14 -10.92 4.75 7.69
CA ASN A 14 -11.05 6.04 8.38
C ASN A 14 -10.37 7.19 7.62
N GLU A 15 -9.94 6.97 6.38
CA GLU A 15 -9.30 7.96 5.52
C GLU A 15 -8.03 8.60 6.12
N ASN A 16 -7.37 7.88 7.03
CA ASN A 16 -6.11 8.27 7.65
C ASN A 16 -4.93 7.83 6.77
N TYR A 17 -4.88 8.37 5.55
CA TYR A 17 -3.91 7.97 4.52
C TYR A 17 -2.47 8.30 4.91
N SER A 18 -2.24 9.39 5.64
CA SER A 18 -0.90 9.79 6.08
C SER A 18 -0.26 8.74 7.00
N LYS A 19 -1.06 8.12 7.89
CA LYS A 19 -0.57 7.04 8.77
C LYS A 19 -0.24 5.77 7.99
N VAL A 20 -1.05 5.44 6.98
CA VAL A 20 -0.80 4.29 6.09
C VAL A 20 0.46 4.55 5.26
N ALA A 21 0.60 5.74 4.69
CA ALA A 21 1.75 6.14 3.90
C ALA A 21 3.06 6.08 4.70
N ALA A 22 3.05 6.54 5.96
CA ALA A 22 4.19 6.44 6.86
C ALA A 22 4.57 4.98 7.15
N GLY A 23 3.59 4.09 7.36
CA GLY A 23 3.81 2.66 7.53
C GLY A 23 4.44 2.01 6.30
N MET A 24 3.85 2.24 5.11
CA MET A 24 4.33 1.73 3.83
C MET A 24 5.74 2.21 3.50
N TYR A 25 6.02 3.50 3.73
CA TYR A 25 7.33 4.09 3.50
C TYR A 25 8.41 3.38 4.33
N VAL A 26 8.18 3.21 5.63
CA VAL A 26 9.16 2.56 6.50
C VAL A 26 9.39 1.10 6.11
N ASP A 27 8.33 0.36 5.78
CA ASP A 27 8.42 -1.04 5.39
C ASP A 27 9.17 -1.21 4.06
N ALA A 28 8.73 -0.50 3.01
CA ALA A 28 9.30 -0.60 1.68
C ALA A 28 10.78 -0.17 1.64
N PHE A 29 11.15 0.91 2.33
CA PHE A 29 12.53 1.39 2.31
C PHE A 29 13.46 0.60 3.23
N ARG A 30 12.94 -0.08 4.26
CA ARG A 30 13.73 -1.08 4.99
C ARG A 30 14.01 -2.33 4.16
N LEU A 31 13.08 -2.74 3.31
CA LEU A 31 13.30 -3.83 2.36
C LEU A 31 14.32 -3.41 1.28
N LYS A 32 14.25 -2.17 0.81
CA LYS A 32 15.14 -1.64 -0.22
C LYS A 32 16.57 -1.36 0.29
N ASP A 33 16.68 -0.60 1.37
CA ASP A 33 17.95 -0.04 1.86
C ASP A 33 18.50 -0.80 3.09
N GLY A 34 17.78 -1.83 3.55
CA GLY A 34 18.13 -2.68 4.68
C GLY A 34 17.62 -2.19 6.04
N GLU A 35 17.73 -3.03 7.07
CA GLU A 35 17.19 -2.75 8.42
C GLU A 35 17.79 -1.50 9.09
N LYS A 36 18.97 -1.06 8.64
CA LYS A 36 19.65 0.15 9.13
C LYS A 36 19.07 1.45 8.55
N PHE A 37 18.10 1.35 7.63
CA PHE A 37 17.40 2.51 7.08
C PHE A 37 16.78 3.36 8.20
N ASN A 38 17.21 4.62 8.27
CA ASN A 38 16.63 5.61 9.19
C ASN A 38 15.63 6.50 8.43
N PRO A 39 14.31 6.28 8.60
CA PRO A 39 13.29 7.06 7.92
C PRO A 39 13.27 8.54 8.32
N GLU A 40 13.87 8.93 9.45
CA GLU A 40 13.90 10.33 9.91
C GLU A 40 14.94 11.19 9.18
N THR A 41 16.02 10.57 8.68
CA THR A 41 17.12 11.28 8.02
C THR A 41 17.21 10.99 6.53
N ALA A 42 16.31 10.16 6.00
CA ALA A 42 16.30 9.78 4.60
C ALA A 42 15.99 11.00 3.71
N PRO A 43 16.79 11.24 2.64
CA PRO A 43 16.48 12.27 1.67
C PRO A 43 15.13 11.98 1.01
N ASP A 44 14.42 13.02 0.62
CA ASP A 44 13.12 12.93 -0.06
C ASP A 44 11.97 12.26 0.72
N LYS A 45 12.10 12.04 2.04
CA LYS A 45 11.03 11.48 2.88
C LYS A 45 9.67 12.16 2.63
N ALA A 46 9.64 13.49 2.68
CA ALA A 46 8.41 14.25 2.50
C ALA A 46 7.78 14.02 1.11
N LYS A 47 8.62 13.93 0.07
CA LYS A 47 8.20 13.65 -1.31
C LYS A 47 7.61 12.25 -1.41
N TRP A 48 8.27 11.25 -0.84
CA TRP A 48 7.77 9.86 -0.85
C TRP A 48 6.47 9.71 -0.08
N LEU A 49 6.37 10.29 1.12
CA LEU A 49 5.13 10.28 1.90
C LEU A 49 3.98 10.92 1.12
N ALA A 50 4.20 12.07 0.49
CA ALA A 50 3.19 12.72 -0.33
C ALA A 50 2.78 11.86 -1.54
N GLN A 51 3.72 11.22 -2.22
CA GLN A 51 3.43 10.35 -3.36
C GLN A 51 2.62 9.12 -2.96
N ILE A 52 3.00 8.44 -1.87
CA ILE A 52 2.27 7.26 -1.37
C ILE A 52 0.86 7.68 -0.90
N GLU A 53 0.74 8.80 -0.19
CA GLU A 53 -0.55 9.30 0.28
C GLU A 53 -1.49 9.66 -0.87
N THR A 54 -0.98 10.35 -1.91
CA THR A 54 -1.74 10.64 -3.13
C THR A 54 -2.20 9.36 -3.79
N LYS A 55 -1.32 8.36 -3.93
CA LYS A 55 -1.68 7.09 -4.55
C LYS A 55 -2.77 6.33 -3.77
N LEU A 56 -2.69 6.33 -2.44
CA LEU A 56 -3.73 5.77 -1.58
C LEU A 56 -5.09 6.45 -1.80
N LYS A 57 -5.11 7.78 -1.87
CA LYS A 57 -6.34 8.56 -2.10
C LYS A 57 -6.95 8.23 -3.46
N GLU A 58 -6.14 8.23 -4.51
CA GLU A 58 -6.57 7.92 -5.87
C GLU A 58 -7.17 6.52 -5.97
N MET A 59 -6.45 5.51 -5.44
CA MET A 59 -6.92 4.11 -5.47
C MET A 59 -8.18 3.91 -4.64
N HIS A 60 -8.24 4.50 -3.43
CA HIS A 60 -9.42 4.37 -2.57
C HIS A 60 -10.65 5.03 -3.19
N ALA A 61 -10.49 6.22 -3.77
CA ALA A 61 -11.58 6.94 -4.43
C ALA A 61 -12.10 6.18 -5.65
N SER A 62 -11.20 5.73 -6.53
CA SER A 62 -11.56 4.95 -7.72
C SER A 62 -12.29 3.65 -7.37
N LYS A 63 -11.82 2.93 -6.33
CA LYS A 63 -12.49 1.70 -5.87
C LYS A 63 -13.80 1.97 -5.15
N LYS A 64 -13.93 3.08 -4.40
CA LYS A 64 -15.21 3.50 -3.82
C LYS A 64 -16.24 3.74 -4.92
N GLU A 65 -15.87 4.46 -5.97
CA GLU A 65 -16.75 4.73 -7.12
C GLU A 65 -17.13 3.45 -7.87
N ALA A 66 -16.17 2.57 -8.16
CA ALA A 66 -16.43 1.31 -8.85
C ALA A 66 -17.22 0.29 -8.00
N GLY A 67 -16.95 0.24 -6.69
CA GLY A 67 -17.50 -0.73 -5.75
C GLY A 67 -18.77 -0.27 -5.02
N THR A 68 -19.34 0.88 -5.37
CA THR A 68 -20.48 1.53 -4.64
C THR A 68 -21.70 0.61 -4.47
N PHE A 69 -21.83 -0.46 -5.26
CA PHE A 69 -23.00 -1.36 -5.23
C PHE A 69 -22.71 -2.86 -5.11
N SER A 70 -21.44 -3.29 -5.12
CA SER A 70 -21.08 -4.72 -5.21
C SER A 70 -20.11 -5.21 -4.15
N GLN A 71 -19.44 -4.32 -3.41
CA GLN A 71 -18.32 -4.72 -2.57
C GLN A 71 -18.35 -4.09 -1.16
N PRO A 72 -18.09 -4.86 -0.08
CA PRO A 72 -17.93 -4.33 1.26
C PRO A 72 -16.81 -3.28 1.36
N ARG A 73 -17.06 -2.20 2.12
CA ARG A 73 -16.07 -1.13 2.35
C ARG A 73 -14.73 -1.64 2.90
N HIS A 74 -14.77 -2.69 3.72
CA HIS A 74 -13.58 -3.30 4.30
C HIS A 74 -12.70 -3.95 3.23
N GLU A 75 -13.31 -4.63 2.26
CA GLU A 75 -12.57 -5.23 1.14
C GLU A 75 -11.98 -4.15 0.24
N ILE A 76 -12.75 -3.11 -0.09
CA ILE A 76 -12.24 -1.94 -0.83
C ILE A 76 -10.99 -1.34 -0.15
N ALA A 77 -11.03 -1.16 1.17
CA ALA A 77 -9.92 -0.61 1.93
C ALA A 77 -8.71 -1.56 1.98
N GLN A 78 -8.96 -2.87 2.11
CA GLN A 78 -7.93 -3.89 2.12
C GLN A 78 -7.24 -4.00 0.75
N GLU A 79 -8.00 -4.03 -0.34
CA GLU A 79 -7.47 -4.02 -1.70
C GLU A 79 -6.70 -2.74 -2.00
N THR A 80 -7.21 -1.57 -1.59
CA THR A 80 -6.51 -0.29 -1.73
C THR A 80 -5.13 -0.36 -1.10
N TYR A 81 -5.04 -0.88 0.13
CA TYR A 81 -3.77 -1.04 0.82
C TYR A 81 -2.82 -1.97 0.06
N VAL A 82 -3.31 -3.14 -0.36
CA VAL A 82 -2.51 -4.17 -1.03
C VAL A 82 -2.02 -3.70 -2.40
N GLU A 83 -2.90 -3.15 -3.23
CA GLU A 83 -2.51 -2.65 -4.55
C GLU A 83 -1.53 -1.48 -4.48
N THR A 84 -1.71 -0.58 -3.50
CA THR A 84 -0.75 0.51 -3.30
C THR A 84 0.60 -0.05 -2.86
N LYS A 85 0.62 -1.07 -2.00
CA LYS A 85 1.86 -1.71 -1.56
C LYS A 85 2.58 -2.38 -2.74
N LEU A 86 1.86 -3.13 -3.57
CA LEU A 86 2.42 -3.75 -4.78
C LEU A 86 2.92 -2.72 -5.79
N TRP A 87 2.19 -1.62 -5.97
CA TRP A 87 2.64 -0.50 -6.79
C TRP A 87 3.98 0.08 -6.28
N LEU A 88 4.09 0.28 -4.95
CA LEU A 88 5.30 0.81 -4.33
C LEU A 88 6.47 -0.16 -4.48
N GLU A 89 6.22 -1.46 -4.30
CA GLU A 89 7.23 -2.51 -4.47
C GLU A 89 7.77 -2.54 -5.91
N LYS A 90 6.87 -2.50 -6.90
CA LYS A 90 7.24 -2.42 -8.32
C LYS A 90 8.02 -1.14 -8.64
N LEU A 91 7.63 0.00 -8.06
CA LEU A 91 8.30 1.29 -8.28
C LEU A 91 9.72 1.31 -7.71
N LEU A 92 9.94 0.61 -6.60
CA LEU A 92 11.22 0.55 -5.89
C LEU A 92 12.09 -0.65 -6.30
N ASP A 93 11.60 -1.53 -7.19
CA ASP A 93 12.22 -2.79 -7.59
C ASP A 93 12.57 -3.69 -6.40
N ILE A 94 11.61 -3.83 -5.47
CA ILE A 94 11.71 -4.69 -4.29
C ILE A 94 10.60 -5.74 -4.30
N LYS A 95 10.81 -6.85 -3.59
CA LYS A 95 9.80 -7.91 -3.42
C LYS A 95 9.59 -8.16 -1.93
N GLY A 96 8.45 -7.72 -1.41
CA GLY A 96 8.16 -7.78 0.03
C GLY A 96 6.84 -8.52 0.28
N TYR A 97 5.75 -7.87 -0.06
CA TYR A 97 4.39 -8.34 0.13
C TYR A 97 4.10 -9.57 -0.72
N GLU A 98 4.51 -9.57 -1.98
CA GLU A 98 4.31 -10.72 -2.87
C GLU A 98 5.02 -11.97 -2.33
N GLU A 99 6.25 -11.82 -1.83
CA GLU A 99 7.02 -12.94 -1.26
C GLU A 99 6.50 -13.40 0.09
N LYS A 100 6.17 -12.47 1.00
CA LYS A 100 5.59 -12.76 2.31
C LYS A 100 4.20 -13.42 2.21
N ASN A 101 3.47 -13.19 1.11
CA ASN A 101 2.09 -13.67 0.92
C ASN A 101 1.95 -14.61 -0.29
N LYS A 102 3.00 -15.32 -0.71
CA LYS A 102 2.89 -16.40 -1.71
C LYS A 102 1.85 -17.43 -1.25
N GLY A 103 0.62 -17.30 -1.75
CA GLY A 103 -0.53 -18.13 -1.38
C GLY A 103 -1.78 -17.37 -0.95
N PHE A 104 -1.70 -16.07 -0.64
CA PHE A 104 -2.86 -15.27 -0.26
C PHE A 104 -3.46 -14.59 -1.50
N HIS A 105 -4.39 -15.27 -2.17
CA HIS A 105 -5.16 -14.70 -3.27
C HIS A 105 -6.34 -13.92 -2.67
N LEU A 106 -6.21 -12.60 -2.64
CA LEU A 106 -7.25 -11.69 -2.15
C LEU A 106 -8.46 -11.61 -3.09
N GLY A 107 -8.71 -12.62 -3.94
CA GLY A 107 -9.69 -12.54 -5.04
C GLY A 107 -9.35 -11.49 -6.11
N LEU A 108 -8.25 -10.76 -5.94
CA LEU A 108 -7.68 -9.84 -6.92
C LEU A 108 -7.12 -10.68 -8.08
N GLU A 109 -7.93 -10.92 -9.10
CA GLU A 109 -7.43 -11.33 -10.41
C GLU A 109 -6.54 -10.20 -10.93
N PHE A 110 -5.25 -10.28 -10.64
CA PHE A 110 -4.24 -9.54 -11.38
C PHE A 110 -4.25 -10.09 -12.79
N LYS A 111 -5.08 -9.51 -13.66
CA LYS A 111 -4.91 -9.70 -15.10
C LYS A 111 -3.54 -9.15 -15.43
N ASP A 112 -2.60 -10.06 -15.67
CA ASP A 112 -1.35 -9.83 -16.36
C ASP A 112 -1.65 -9.17 -17.72
N SER A 113 -1.86 -7.87 -17.70
CA SER A 113 -1.97 -7.03 -18.88
C SER A 113 -0.72 -6.18 -18.98
N VAL A 114 0.41 -6.85 -19.19
CA VAL A 114 1.52 -6.27 -19.97
C VAL A 114 2.01 -7.37 -20.90
N LYS A 115 1.46 -7.36 -22.12
CA LYS A 115 2.10 -7.96 -23.30
C LYS A 115 3.08 -6.96 -23.89
#